data_AF-A0A2V9X264-F1
#
_entry.id   AF-A0A2V9X264-F1
#
_cell.length_a   1.000
_cell.length_b   1.000
_cell.length_c   1.000
_cell.angle_alpha   90.00
_cell.angle_beta   90.00
_cell.angle_gamma   90.00
#
_symmetry.space_group_name_H-M   'P 1'
#
loop_
_entity.id
_entity.type
_entity.pdbx_description
1 polymer ?
#
loop_
_entity_poly.entity_id
_entity_poly.type
_entity_poly.pdbx_seq_one_letter_code
_entity_poly.pdbx_strand_id
1 'polypeptide(L)'
;MARRILAFDEEACLQQAYEAMLKASLGFMFSHGFRARRQPGHHIAIIDFVRSRIDKEHAGLLAVFDRLRRKRNMALYEDTGFVSHHDAEQGLECAGDYLNVIRADIAARKS
;
A
#
# COMPACT_ATOMS: atom_id res chain seq x y z
N MET A 1 -10.68 10.57 -4.98
CA MET A 1 -10.02 10.77 -6.29
C MET A 1 -9.77 9.44 -7.01
N ALA A 2 -9.12 8.44 -6.41
CA ALA A 2 -8.84 7.14 -7.06
C ALA A 2 -10.05 6.43 -7.68
N ARG A 3 -11.22 6.39 -7.01
CA ARG A 3 -12.45 5.76 -7.56
C ARG A 3 -12.97 6.41 -8.85
N ARG A 4 -12.60 7.67 -9.15
CA ARG A 4 -12.94 8.35 -10.42
C ARG A 4 -11.90 8.10 -11.53
N ILE A 5 -10.68 7.66 -11.17
CA ILE A 5 -9.56 7.41 -12.11
C ILE A 5 -9.66 6.00 -12.71
N LEU A 6 -10.25 5.03 -12.00
CA LEU A 6 -10.46 3.66 -12.48
C LEU A 6 -11.14 3.59 -13.86
N ALA A 7 -11.94 4.59 -14.23
CA ALA A 7 -12.64 4.65 -15.52
C ALA A 7 -11.77 5.10 -16.72
N PHE A 8 -10.53 5.59 -16.49
CA PHE A 8 -9.71 6.20 -17.55
C PHE A 8 -8.21 5.83 -17.49
N ASP A 9 -7.69 5.34 -16.37
CA ASP A 9 -6.27 4.96 -16.23
C ASP A 9 -6.06 3.97 -15.06
N GLU A 10 -5.97 2.69 -15.39
CA GLU A 10 -5.73 1.59 -14.44
C GLU A 10 -4.39 1.72 -13.72
N GLU A 11 -3.36 2.16 -14.43
CA GLU A 11 -2.00 2.30 -13.90
C GLU A 11 -1.96 3.43 -12.87
N ALA A 12 -2.55 4.59 -13.19
CA ALA A 12 -2.68 5.69 -12.26
C ALA A 12 -3.52 5.29 -11.03
N CYS A 13 -4.58 4.51 -11.20
CA CYS A 13 -5.36 4.02 -10.06
C CYS A 13 -4.51 3.11 -9.15
N LEU A 14 -3.78 2.15 -9.73
CA LEU A 14 -2.86 1.28 -8.98
C LEU A 14 -1.79 2.08 -8.24
N GLN A 15 -1.18 3.07 -8.92
CA GLN A 15 -0.17 3.96 -8.35
C GLN A 15 -0.71 4.72 -7.15
N GLN A 16 -1.92 5.27 -7.24
CA GLN A 16 -2.57 6.00 -6.14
C GLN A 16 -2.91 5.08 -4.96
N ALA A 17 -3.41 3.87 -5.23
CA ALA A 17 -3.69 2.87 -4.19
C ALA A 17 -2.39 2.49 -3.44
N TYR A 18 -1.32 2.21 -4.18
CA TYR A 18 -0.01 1.91 -3.63
C TYR A 18 0.54 3.06 -2.76
N GLU A 19 0.49 4.30 -3.25
CA GLU A 19 0.97 5.46 -2.50
C GLU A 19 0.19 5.70 -1.21
N ALA A 20 -1.13 5.48 -1.22
CA ALA A 20 -1.97 5.62 -0.03
C ALA A 20 -1.55 4.62 1.06
N MET A 21 -1.34 3.35 0.69
CA MET A 21 -0.87 2.31 1.60
C MET A 21 0.53 2.61 2.14
N LEU A 22 1.44 3.12 1.30
CA LEU A 22 2.78 3.52 1.71
C LEU A 22 2.76 4.68 2.72
N LYS A 23 1.98 5.73 2.46
CA LYS A 23 1.85 6.89 3.37
C LYS A 23 1.24 6.48 4.71
N ALA A 24 0.25 5.60 4.70
CA ALA A 24 -0.31 5.05 5.94
C ALA A 24 0.71 4.21 6.72
N SER A 25 1.49 3.39 6.02
CA SER A 25 2.56 2.60 6.64
C SER A 25 3.62 3.49 7.30
N LEU A 26 3.97 4.61 6.66
CA LEU A 26 4.89 5.60 7.25
C LEU A 26 4.30 6.26 8.50
N GLY A 27 3.00 6.60 8.47
CA GLY A 27 2.28 7.11 9.65
C GLY A 27 2.23 6.08 10.79
N PHE A 28 2.04 4.80 10.45
CA PHE A 28 2.12 3.68 11.38
C PHE A 28 3.52 3.55 11.98
N MET A 29 4.58 3.54 11.17
CA MET A 29 5.95 3.54 11.70
C MET A 29 6.18 4.70 12.67
N PHE A 30 5.68 5.88 12.34
CA PHE A 30 5.78 7.06 13.18
C PHE A 30 5.01 6.92 14.50
N SER A 31 3.81 6.32 14.52
CA SER A 31 3.07 6.04 15.76
C SER A 31 3.79 5.02 16.67
N HIS A 32 4.66 4.21 16.10
CA HIS A 32 5.56 3.30 16.83
C HIS A 32 6.91 3.94 17.20
N GLY A 33 7.14 5.23 16.92
CA GLY A 33 8.39 5.93 17.24
C GLY A 33 9.52 5.71 16.24
N PHE A 34 9.24 5.11 15.06
CA PHE A 34 10.22 4.88 14.01
C PHE A 34 10.08 5.88 12.86
N ARG A 35 11.17 6.14 12.14
CA ARG A 35 11.16 6.91 10.88
C ARG A 35 11.87 6.12 9.80
N ALA A 36 11.21 5.92 8.67
CA ALA A 36 11.83 5.28 7.52
C ALA A 36 12.94 6.19 6.93
N ARG A 37 14.09 5.59 6.61
CA ARG A 37 15.14 6.25 5.82
C ARG A 37 14.88 6.01 4.34
N ARG A 38 14.99 7.06 3.52
CA ARG A 38 14.87 6.94 2.06
C ARG A 38 16.15 6.34 1.49
N GLN A 39 16.12 5.04 1.22
CA GLN A 39 17.23 4.26 0.64
C GLN A 39 16.68 3.21 -0.34
N PRO A 40 17.44 2.71 -1.32
CA PRO A 40 16.98 1.61 -2.16
C PRO A 40 16.44 0.45 -1.32
N GLY A 41 15.27 -0.10 -1.69
CA GLY A 41 14.63 -1.17 -0.92
C GLY A 41 13.86 -0.75 0.34
N HIS A 42 13.82 0.55 0.70
CA HIS A 42 13.11 0.96 1.92
C HIS A 42 11.61 0.62 1.92
N HIS A 43 10.96 0.52 0.75
CA HIS A 43 9.54 0.15 0.66
C HIS A 43 9.26 -1.26 1.17
N ILE A 44 10.13 -2.25 0.92
CA ILE A 44 9.91 -3.61 1.44
C ILE A 44 10.13 -3.65 2.95
N ALA A 45 11.12 -2.93 3.47
CA ALA A 45 11.35 -2.80 4.90
C ALA A 45 10.16 -2.17 5.64
N ILE A 46 9.48 -1.19 5.01
CA ILE A 46 8.24 -0.60 5.54
C ILE A 46 7.12 -1.65 5.61
N ILE A 47 6.94 -2.45 4.56
CA ILE A 47 5.93 -3.53 4.52
C ILE A 47 6.20 -4.56 5.62
N ASP A 48 7.44 -5.00 5.76
CA ASP A 48 7.83 -5.99 6.77
C ASP A 48 7.68 -5.45 8.20
N PHE A 49 7.99 -4.17 8.41
CA PHE A 49 7.74 -3.51 9.68
C PHE A 49 6.27 -3.59 10.10
N VAL A 50 5.36 -3.25 9.18
CA VAL A 50 3.91 -3.33 9.44
C VAL A 50 3.50 -4.78 9.67
N ARG A 51 3.93 -5.71 8.81
CA ARG A 51 3.62 -7.14 8.91
C ARG A 51 4.00 -7.74 10.27
N SER A 52 5.10 -7.28 10.87
CA SER A 52 5.55 -7.77 12.18
C SER A 52 4.70 -7.29 13.38
N ARG A 53 3.74 -6.38 13.17
CA ARG A 53 3.00 -5.71 14.26
C ARG A 53 1.48 -5.84 14.16
N ILE A 54 0.95 -6.00 12.96
CA ILE A 54 -0.48 -6.24 12.77
C ILE A 54 -0.81 -7.72 12.90
N ASP A 55 -2.06 -8.02 13.20
CA ASP A 55 -2.53 -9.40 13.30
C ASP A 55 -2.42 -10.17 11.99
N LYS A 56 -2.12 -11.47 12.12
CA LYS A 56 -1.88 -12.37 10.98
C LYS A 56 -3.09 -12.51 10.06
N GLU A 57 -4.30 -12.25 10.56
CA GLU A 57 -5.52 -12.25 9.74
C GLU A 57 -5.46 -11.21 8.62
N HIS A 58 -4.69 -10.12 8.80
CA HIS A 58 -4.51 -9.07 7.80
C HIS A 58 -3.35 -9.34 6.84
N ALA A 59 -2.67 -10.49 6.93
CA ALA A 59 -1.51 -10.80 6.08
C ALA A 59 -1.81 -10.74 4.58
N GLY A 60 -3.05 -11.03 4.17
CA GLY A 60 -3.52 -10.91 2.79
C GLY A 60 -3.39 -9.48 2.24
N LEU A 61 -3.72 -8.46 3.04
CA LEU A 61 -3.61 -7.06 2.64
C LEU A 61 -2.14 -6.67 2.37
N LEU A 62 -1.20 -7.25 3.12
CA LEU A 62 0.24 -6.98 3.01
C LEU A 62 0.83 -7.71 1.80
N ALA A 63 0.31 -8.88 1.46
CA ALA A 63 0.64 -9.57 0.23
C ALA A 63 0.19 -8.76 -1.01
N VAL A 64 -1.03 -8.20 -0.97
CA VAL A 64 -1.51 -7.29 -2.02
C VAL A 64 -0.63 -6.05 -2.10
N PHE A 65 -0.27 -5.45 -0.97
CA PHE A 65 0.61 -4.27 -0.94
C PHE A 65 1.97 -4.53 -1.61
N ASP A 66 2.62 -5.66 -1.32
CA ASP A 66 3.88 -6.03 -1.96
C ASP A 66 3.70 -6.31 -3.46
N ARG A 67 2.58 -6.91 -3.88
CA ARG A 67 2.25 -7.09 -5.29
C ARG A 67 2.10 -5.75 -6.01
N LEU A 68 1.38 -4.78 -5.43
CA LEU A 68 1.24 -3.44 -6.00
C LEU A 68 2.60 -2.74 -6.14
N ARG A 69 3.47 -2.87 -5.12
CA ARG A 69 4.85 -2.35 -5.16
C ARG A 69 5.63 -2.90 -6.36
N ARG A 70 5.54 -4.22 -6.62
CA ARG A 70 6.21 -4.86 -7.75
C ARG A 70 5.64 -4.39 -9.09
N LYS A 71 4.30 -4.34 -9.23
CA LYS A 71 3.64 -3.85 -10.45
C LYS A 71 4.00 -2.40 -10.77
N ARG A 72 3.97 -1.53 -9.77
CA ARG A 72 4.45 -0.14 -9.88
C ARG A 72 5.89 -0.05 -10.37
N ASN A 73 6.77 -0.91 -9.86
CA ASN A 73 8.16 -0.92 -10.31
C ASN A 73 8.27 -1.37 -11.76
N MET A 74 7.55 -2.41 -12.18
CA MET A 74 7.56 -2.87 -13.57
C MET A 74 7.02 -1.79 -14.52
N ALA A 75 5.88 -1.17 -14.20
CA ALA A 75 5.26 -0.15 -15.04
C ALA A 75 6.14 1.11 -15.25
N LEU A 76 7.08 1.39 -14.34
CA LEU A 76 8.01 2.51 -14.49
C LEU A 76 9.23 2.23 -15.35
N TYR A 77 9.53 0.96 -15.61
CA TYR A 77 10.75 0.56 -16.32
C TYR A 77 10.47 -0.26 -17.60
N GLU A 78 9.26 -0.79 -17.77
CA GLU A 78 8.83 -1.60 -18.91
C GLU A 78 7.67 -0.91 -19.66
N ASP A 79 7.50 -1.19 -20.96
CA ASP A 79 6.43 -0.59 -21.80
C ASP A 79 5.04 -0.77 -21.16
N THR A 80 4.23 0.28 -21.22
CA THR A 80 2.89 0.40 -20.61
C THR A 80 1.95 -0.75 -21.03
N GLY A 81 1.15 -1.30 -20.10
CA GLY A 81 0.14 -2.32 -20.41
C GLY A 81 0.00 -3.48 -19.40
N PHE A 82 0.77 -3.49 -18.31
CA PHE A 82 0.80 -4.61 -17.35
C PHE A 82 -0.25 -4.57 -16.22
N VAL A 83 -1.02 -3.48 -16.12
CA VAL A 83 -2.05 -3.32 -15.09
C VAL A 83 -3.41 -3.53 -15.72
N SER A 84 -4.10 -4.61 -15.33
CA SER A 84 -5.48 -4.84 -15.75
C SER A 84 -6.47 -4.04 -14.90
N HIS A 85 -7.69 -3.83 -15.41
CA HIS A 85 -8.78 -3.23 -14.62
C HIS A 85 -9.01 -3.97 -13.30
N HIS A 86 -8.98 -5.30 -13.33
CA HIS A 86 -9.11 -6.14 -12.13
C HIS A 86 -7.99 -5.89 -11.11
N ASP A 87 -6.74 -5.68 -11.57
CA ASP A 87 -5.64 -5.33 -10.67
C ASP A 87 -5.85 -3.98 -9.99
N ALA A 88 -6.32 -2.99 -10.75
CA ALA A 88 -6.58 -1.65 -10.25
C ALA A 88 -7.74 -1.63 -9.25
N GLU A 89 -8.81 -2.37 -9.55
CA GLU A 89 -9.99 -2.50 -8.69
C GLU A 89 -9.65 -3.22 -7.38
N GLN A 90 -9.04 -4.40 -7.48
CA GLN A 90 -8.59 -5.14 -6.29
C GLN A 90 -7.57 -4.34 -5.47
N GLY A 91 -6.67 -3.62 -6.13
CA GLY A 91 -5.71 -2.74 -5.47
C GLY A 91 -6.39 -1.62 -4.68
N LEU A 92 -7.45 -1.02 -5.24
CA LEU A 92 -8.21 0.05 -4.60
C LEU A 92 -9.01 -0.44 -3.40
N GLU A 93 -9.68 -1.58 -3.52
CA GLU A 93 -10.44 -2.20 -2.41
C GLU A 93 -9.51 -2.57 -1.25
N CYS A 94 -8.44 -3.31 -1.54
CA CYS A 94 -7.46 -3.70 -0.53
C CYS A 94 -6.77 -2.49 0.12
N ALA A 95 -6.52 -1.40 -0.63
CA ALA A 95 -6.01 -0.17 -0.03
C ALA A 95 -7.00 0.44 0.96
N GLY A 96 -8.30 0.41 0.67
CA GLY A 96 -9.34 0.85 1.59
C GLY A 96 -9.33 0.07 2.91
N ASP A 97 -9.34 -1.27 2.82
CA ASP A 97 -9.33 -2.15 3.99
C ASP A 97 -8.04 -1.98 4.81
N TYR A 98 -6.90 -1.92 4.14
CA TYR A 98 -5.60 -1.68 4.76
C TYR A 98 -5.56 -0.37 5.54
N LEU A 99 -6.09 0.72 4.97
CA LEU A 99 -6.16 2.00 5.66
C LEU A 99 -7.02 1.94 6.93
N ASN A 100 -8.10 1.17 6.91
CA ASN A 100 -8.95 0.98 8.09
C ASN A 100 -8.22 0.23 9.19
N VAL A 101 -7.50 -0.85 8.85
CA VAL A 101 -6.66 -1.61 9.80
C VAL A 101 -5.60 -0.71 10.45
N ILE A 102 -4.84 0.03 9.63
CA ILE A 102 -3.78 0.92 10.14
C ILE A 102 -4.36 2.02 11.02
N ARG A 103 -5.51 2.59 10.67
CA ARG A 103 -6.18 3.62 11.48
C ARG A 103 -6.65 3.07 12.82
N ALA A 104 -7.25 1.86 12.82
CA ALA A 104 -7.73 1.21 14.03
C ALA A 104 -6.57 0.94 15.00
N ASP A 105 -5.45 0.40 14.50
CA ASP A 105 -4.25 0.16 15.32
C ASP A 105 -3.70 1.46 15.92
N ILE A 106 -3.49 2.49 15.07
CA ILE A 106 -2.96 3.78 15.54
C ILE A 106 -3.89 4.41 16.59
N ALA A 107 -5.21 4.28 16.44
CA ALA A 107 -6.18 4.81 17.39
C ALA A 107 -6.12 4.09 18.73
N ALA A 108 -6.05 2.75 18.72
CA ALA A 108 -5.96 1.93 19.93
C ALA A 108 -4.71 2.21 20.77
N ARG A 109 -3.63 2.70 20.14
CA ARG A 109 -2.37 3.07 20.82
C ARG A 109 -2.38 4.46 21.48
N LYS A 110 -3.34 5.33 21.15
CA LYS A 110 -3.43 6.70 21.69
C LYS A 110 -4.24 6.81 22.99
N SER A 111 -4.95 5.75 23.35
CA SER A 111 -5.70 5.54 24.60
C SER A 111 -4.85 4.82 25.63
#